data_AF-A0A662W6U6-F1
#
_entry.id   AF-A0A662W6U6-F1
#
_cell.length_a   1.000
_cell.length_b   1.000
_cell.length_c   1.000
_cell.angle_alpha   90.00
_cell.angle_beta   90.00
_cell.angle_gamma   90.00
#
_symmetry.space_group_name_H-M   'P 1'
#
loop_
_entity.id
_entity.type
_entity.pdbx_description
1 polymer ?
#
loop_
_entity_poly.entity_id
_entity_poly.type
_entity_poly.pdbx_seq_one_letter_code
_entity_poly.pdbx_strand_id
1 'polypeptide(L)'
;MASVVVTGDESTKEVFETPYDKIGKITFIEVDNQSASAVTITVQDVFTPFATDETTSPSEVTKNRKQFTVGAGEEKSWQDKTKSIEILGTCKLAFSTTSSDIKVTVGYDFE
;
A
#
# COMPACT_ATOMS: atom_id res chain seq x y z
N MET A 1 -15.62 -3.11 4.70
CA MET A 1 -14.64 -3.64 3.74
C MET A 1 -14.79 -2.94 2.39
N ALA A 2 -13.96 -1.93 2.19
CA ALA A 2 -13.82 -1.24 0.92
C ALA A 2 -12.68 -1.88 0.12
N SER A 3 -12.70 -1.71 -1.20
CA SER A 3 -11.61 -2.15 -2.08
C SER A 3 -11.35 -1.13 -3.16
N VAL A 4 -10.08 -0.98 -3.56
CA VAL A 4 -9.69 -0.12 -4.68
C VAL A 4 -8.79 -0.88 -5.64
N VAL A 5 -8.95 -0.61 -6.92
CA VAL A 5 -8.07 -1.13 -7.97
C VAL A 5 -7.13 -0.01 -8.39
N VAL A 6 -5.83 -0.27 -8.30
CA VAL A 6 -4.75 0.63 -8.65
C VAL A 6 -4.03 0.08 -9.86
N THR A 7 -3.67 0.95 -10.80
CA THR A 7 -2.84 0.59 -11.94
C THR A 7 -1.38 0.97 -11.66
N GLY A 8 -0.44 0.11 -12.05
CA GLY A 8 1.00 0.35 -11.87
C GLY A 8 1.61 1.30 -12.89
N ASP A 9 0.86 2.24 -13.45
CA ASP A 9 1.31 3.19 -14.48
C ASP A 9 2.22 4.30 -13.96
N GLU A 10 2.30 4.48 -12.64
CA GLU A 10 3.21 5.42 -11.98
C GLU A 10 4.05 4.70 -10.93
N SER A 11 5.22 5.26 -10.60
CA SER A 11 6.14 4.67 -9.63
C SER A 11 5.55 4.60 -8.22
N THR A 12 4.57 5.44 -7.91
CA THR A 12 3.83 5.41 -6.65
C THR A 12 2.39 5.83 -6.90
N LYS A 13 1.44 5.07 -6.35
CA LYS A 13 0.01 5.40 -6.39
C LYS A 13 -0.58 5.39 -5.00
N GLU A 14 -1.45 6.34 -4.74
CA GLU A 14 -2.25 6.38 -3.52
C GLU A 14 -3.39 5.37 -3.60
N VAL A 15 -3.64 4.68 -2.48
CA VAL A 15 -4.68 3.66 -2.34
C VAL A 15 -5.85 4.22 -1.53
N PHE A 16 -5.55 4.72 -0.34
CA PHE A 16 -6.50 5.37 0.57
C PHE A 16 -5.75 6.24 1.58
N GLU A 17 -6.46 7.20 2.14
CA GLU A 17 -6.03 7.97 3.30
C GLU A 17 -6.77 7.47 4.54
N THR A 18 -6.04 7.20 5.61
CA THR A 18 -6.63 6.79 6.89
C THR A 18 -7.24 8.02 7.56
N PRO A 19 -8.52 8.00 7.97
CA PRO A 19 -9.12 9.09 8.71
C PRO A 19 -8.38 9.38 10.01
N TYR A 20 -8.47 10.63 10.47
CA TYR A 20 -7.92 11.03 11.77
C TYR A 20 -8.49 10.16 12.91
N ASP A 21 -7.64 9.76 13.85
CA ASP A 21 -7.94 8.84 14.96
C ASP A 21 -8.43 7.43 14.56
N LYS A 22 -8.13 6.98 13.33
CA LYS A 22 -8.41 5.62 12.86
C LYS A 22 -7.14 4.87 12.49
N ILE A 23 -7.25 3.55 12.40
CA ILE A 23 -6.20 2.68 11.84
C ILE A 23 -6.72 2.04 10.57
N GLY A 24 -6.04 2.28 9.45
CA GLY A 24 -6.29 1.59 8.19
C GLY A 24 -5.73 0.17 8.26
N LYS A 25 -6.57 -0.82 8.01
CA LYS A 25 -6.18 -2.23 8.00
C LYS A 25 -6.33 -2.79 6.60
N ILE A 26 -5.21 -3.15 5.96
CA ILE A 26 -5.23 -3.91 4.71
C ILE A 26 -5.52 -5.36 5.04
N THR A 27 -6.58 -5.89 4.43
CA THR A 27 -7.11 -7.24 4.69
C THR A 27 -6.71 -8.22 3.59
N PHE A 28 -6.59 -7.74 2.36
CA PHE A 28 -6.05 -8.51 1.25
C PHE A 28 -5.42 -7.60 0.20
N ILE A 29 -4.50 -8.16 -0.56
CA ILE A 29 -3.91 -7.54 -1.76
C ILE A 29 -3.88 -8.61 -2.85
N GLU A 30 -4.43 -8.30 -4.01
CA GLU A 30 -4.32 -9.12 -5.21
C GLU A 30 -3.57 -8.34 -6.27
N VAL A 31 -2.61 -8.99 -6.91
CA VAL A 31 -1.81 -8.41 -7.99
C VAL A 31 -1.98 -9.27 -9.21
N ASP A 32 -2.31 -8.62 -10.31
CA ASP A 32 -2.27 -9.18 -11.65
C ASP A 32 -1.19 -8.45 -12.44
N ASN A 33 -0.10 -9.15 -12.75
CA ASN A 33 1.02 -8.60 -13.53
C ASN A 33 1.01 -9.18 -14.94
N GLN A 34 0.27 -8.55 -15.86
CA GLN A 34 0.28 -8.90 -17.28
C GLN A 34 1.45 -8.28 -18.05
N SER A 35 2.36 -7.58 -17.36
CA SER A 35 3.54 -7.00 -18.01
C SER A 35 4.60 -8.06 -18.33
N ALA A 36 5.47 -7.75 -19.30
CA ALA A 36 6.57 -8.62 -19.71
C ALA A 36 7.72 -8.74 -18.68
N SER A 37 7.66 -8.00 -17.57
CA SER A 37 8.70 -7.96 -16.55
C SER A 37 8.14 -8.27 -15.17
N ALA A 38 8.97 -8.84 -14.30
CA ALA A 38 8.61 -8.99 -12.90
C ALA A 38 8.48 -7.60 -12.24
N VAL A 39 7.52 -7.45 -11.34
CA VAL A 39 7.32 -6.22 -10.57
C VAL A 39 7.44 -6.50 -9.08
N THR A 40 8.13 -5.62 -8.36
CA THR A 40 8.11 -5.58 -6.91
C THR A 40 7.23 -4.43 -6.45
N ILE A 41 6.22 -4.75 -5.66
CA ILE A 41 5.27 -3.79 -5.10
C ILE A 41 5.55 -3.66 -3.61
N THR A 42 5.68 -2.42 -3.15
CA THR A 42 5.93 -2.07 -1.75
C THR A 42 4.77 -1.27 -1.22
N VAL A 43 4.14 -1.76 -0.16
CA VAL A 43 3.12 -1.03 0.60
C VAL A 43 3.81 -0.04 1.52
N GLN A 44 3.51 1.23 1.33
CA GLN A 44 4.04 2.35 2.09
C GLN A 44 2.96 2.99 2.93
N ASP A 45 3.31 3.35 4.16
CA ASP A 45 2.50 4.14 5.08
C ASP A 45 3.19 5.49 5.27
N VAL A 46 2.55 6.54 4.77
CA VAL A 46 3.05 7.91 4.84
C VAL A 46 2.21 8.67 5.86
N PHE A 47 2.82 9.05 6.98
CA PHE A 47 2.11 9.72 8.06
C PHE A 47 3.00 10.75 8.76
N THR A 48 2.38 11.77 9.32
CA THR A 48 3.06 12.73 10.21
C THR A 48 2.73 12.36 11.65
N PRO A 49 3.72 12.03 12.49
CA PRO A 49 3.48 11.73 13.89
C PRO A 49 2.82 12.91 14.62
N PHE A 50 2.19 12.64 15.75
CA PHE A 50 1.70 13.70 16.63
C PHE A 50 2.86 14.52 17.19
N ALA A 51 2.63 15.83 17.32
CA ALA A 51 3.56 16.72 17.99
C ALA A 51 3.71 16.29 19.45
N THR A 52 4.94 16.25 19.94
CA THR A 52 5.28 16.01 21.34
C THR A 52 5.90 17.27 21.94
N ASP A 53 6.01 17.34 23.26
CA ASP A 53 6.71 18.46 23.92
C ASP A 53 8.17 18.62 23.45
N GLU A 54 8.82 17.52 23.04
CA GLU A 54 10.18 17.52 22.50
C GLU A 54 10.24 17.78 20.99
N THR A 55 9.11 17.69 20.27
CA THR A 55 9.04 17.90 18.81
C THR A 55 7.69 18.51 18.44
N THR A 56 7.63 19.85 18.47
CA THR A 56 6.40 20.62 18.23
C THR A 56 5.96 20.65 16.76
N SER A 57 6.88 20.36 15.84
CA SER A 57 6.65 20.36 14.39
C SER A 57 7.23 19.08 13.77
N PRO A 58 6.58 17.92 13.97
CA PRO A 58 7.03 16.66 13.40
C PRO A 58 6.95 16.69 11.87
N SER A 59 7.92 16.05 11.22
CA SER A 59 7.94 15.88 9.77
C SER A 59 7.21 14.61 9.34
N GLU A 60 6.77 14.58 8.09
CA GLU A 60 6.23 13.38 7.46
C GLU A 60 7.26 12.23 7.50
N VAL A 61 6.77 11.02 7.76
CA VAL A 61 7.54 9.78 7.79
C VAL A 61 6.92 8.80 6.81
N THR A 62 7.75 8.18 5.97
CA THR A 62 7.35 7.04 5.12
C THR A 62 7.89 5.75 5.72
N LYS A 63 7.00 4.79 5.99
CA LYS A 63 7.36 3.43 6.43
C LYS A 63 6.93 2.39 5.42
N ASN A 64 7.87 1.54 5.01
CA ASN A 64 7.55 0.37 4.18
C ASN A 64 6.99 -0.73 5.07
N ARG A 65 5.71 -1.08 4.88
CA ARG A 65 4.99 -2.04 5.72
C ARG A 65 5.07 -3.47 5.18
N LYS A 66 5.07 -3.62 3.86
CA LYS A 66 5.14 -4.93 3.18
C LYS A 66 5.76 -4.78 1.81
N GLN A 67 6.45 -5.81 1.35
CA GLN A 67 6.95 -5.90 -0.01
C GLN A 67 6.69 -7.30 -0.56
N PHE A 68 6.34 -7.39 -1.84
CA PHE A 68 6.21 -8.64 -2.56
C PHE A 68 6.59 -8.46 -4.03
N THR A 69 7.20 -9.50 -4.59
CA THR A 69 7.53 -9.59 -6.01
C THR A 69 6.56 -10.55 -6.69
N VAL A 70 6.15 -10.18 -7.90
CA VAL A 70 5.27 -10.94 -8.79
C VAL A 70 5.99 -11.11 -10.12
N GLY A 71 6.07 -12.34 -10.64
CA GLY A 71 6.69 -12.63 -11.92
C GLY A 71 5.93 -12.01 -13.09
N ALA A 72 6.53 -12.04 -14.28
CA ALA A 72 5.90 -11.58 -15.51
C ALA A 72 4.77 -12.54 -15.93
N GLY A 73 3.59 -12.00 -16.25
CA GLY A 73 2.41 -12.80 -16.59
C GLY A 73 1.83 -13.62 -15.43
N GLU A 74 2.20 -13.29 -14.18
CA GLU A 74 1.75 -13.99 -12.99
C GLU A 74 0.74 -13.17 -12.19
N GLU A 75 -0.12 -13.89 -11.48
CA GLU A 75 -1.00 -13.35 -10.45
C GLU A 75 -0.51 -13.76 -9.06
N LYS A 76 -0.68 -12.88 -8.09
CA LYS A 76 -0.33 -13.15 -6.70
C LYS A 76 -1.35 -12.52 -5.77
N SER A 77 -1.90 -13.33 -4.87
CA SER A 77 -2.73 -12.85 -3.77
C SER A 77 -1.99 -12.95 -2.44
N TRP A 78 -2.20 -11.95 -1.61
CA TRP A 78 -1.85 -11.94 -0.21
C TRP A 78 -3.12 -11.71 0.60
N GLN A 79 -3.43 -12.65 1.49
CA GLN A 79 -4.47 -12.50 2.49
C GLN A 79 -3.96 -13.16 3.76
N ASP A 80 -3.84 -12.38 4.84
CA ASP A 80 -3.48 -12.91 6.15
C ASP A 80 -4.57 -12.55 7.15
N LYS A 81 -5.33 -13.56 7.57
CA LYS A 81 -6.43 -13.40 8.53
C LYS A 81 -5.95 -13.17 9.97
N THR A 82 -4.64 -13.33 10.23
CA THR A 82 -4.03 -13.18 11.56
C THR A 82 -3.15 -11.95 11.68
N LYS A 83 -2.72 -11.36 10.55
CA LYS A 83 -1.85 -10.19 10.50
C LYS A 83 -2.36 -9.19 9.46
N SER A 84 -3.10 -8.19 9.90
CA SER A 84 -3.44 -7.03 9.06
C SER A 84 -2.23 -6.13 8.90
N ILE A 85 -2.05 -5.54 7.71
CA ILE A 85 -1.08 -4.45 7.54
C ILE A 85 -1.75 -3.17 8.01
N GLU A 86 -1.21 -2.59 9.09
CA GLU A 86 -1.70 -1.34 9.67
C GLU A 86 -1.05 -0.12 9.00
N ILE A 87 -1.91 0.81 8.60
CA ILE A 87 -1.60 2.10 7.99
C ILE A 87 -2.13 3.19 8.92
N LEU A 88 -1.29 4.18 9.24
CA LEU A 88 -1.64 5.26 10.14
C LEU A 88 -1.99 6.55 9.40
N GLY A 89 -1.44 6.74 8.19
CA GLY A 89 -1.75 7.89 7.34
C GLY A 89 -2.20 7.42 5.96
N THR A 90 -1.47 7.85 4.94
CA THR A 90 -1.77 7.54 3.55
C THR A 90 -1.12 6.22 3.13
N CYS A 91 -1.93 5.28 2.67
CA CYS A 91 -1.46 4.05 2.05
C CYS A 91 -1.05 4.33 0.60
N LYS A 92 0.20 4.07 0.26
CA LYS A 92 0.72 4.14 -1.11
C LYS A 92 1.30 2.81 -1.56
N LEU A 93 1.17 2.49 -2.83
CA LEU A 93 1.87 1.37 -3.47
C LEU A 93 3.01 1.93 -4.31
N ALA A 94 4.23 1.54 -3.99
CA ALA A 94 5.41 1.85 -4.80
C ALA A 94 5.77 0.66 -5.69
N PHE A 95 5.90 0.91 -6.98
CA PHE A 95 6.19 -0.09 -8.01
C PHE A 95 7.65 0.02 -8.45
N SER A 96 8.37 -1.11 -8.51
CA SER A 96 9.75 -1.13 -9.03
C SER A 96 9.84 -0.86 -10.53
N THR A 97 8.73 -1.06 -11.25
CA THR A 97 8.62 -0.87 -12.69
C THR A 97 7.19 -0.45 -12.99
N THR A 98 7.02 0.51 -13.89
CA THR A 98 5.71 1.05 -14.22
C THR A 98 5.16 0.41 -15.49
N SER A 99 3.92 -0.07 -15.44
CA SER A 99 3.15 -0.53 -16.59
C SER A 99 1.66 -0.43 -16.30
N SER A 100 0.89 -0.03 -17.32
CA SER A 100 -0.58 -0.07 -17.29
C SER A 100 -1.16 -1.49 -17.22
N ASP A 101 -0.33 -2.50 -17.52
CA ASP A 101 -0.66 -3.93 -17.51
C ASP A 101 -0.54 -4.55 -16.11
N ILE A 102 -0.08 -3.77 -15.13
CA ILE A 102 -0.04 -4.17 -13.72
C ILE A 102 -1.30 -3.62 -13.05
N LYS A 103 -2.13 -4.51 -12.50
CA LYS A 103 -3.31 -4.16 -11.72
C LYS A 103 -3.16 -4.69 -10.30
N VAL A 104 -3.49 -3.86 -9.32
CA VAL A 104 -3.44 -4.24 -7.91
C VAL A 104 -4.77 -3.91 -7.26
N THR A 105 -5.44 -4.91 -6.72
CA THR A 105 -6.64 -4.74 -5.91
C THR A 105 -6.26 -4.77 -4.45
N VAL A 106 -6.58 -3.72 -3.71
CA VAL A 106 -6.31 -3.63 -2.26
C VAL A 106 -7.64 -3.55 -1.52
N GLY A 107 -7.89 -4.53 -0.66
CA GLY A 107 -9.01 -4.52 0.27
C GLY A 107 -8.62 -3.98 1.63
N TYR A 108 -9.39 -3.03 2.15
CA TYR A 108 -9.10 -2.38 3.43
C TYR A 108 -10.36 -2.10 4.25
N ASP A 109 -10.12 -1.83 5.54
CA ASP A 109 -11.14 -1.42 6.51
C ASP A 109 -10.52 -0.38 7.47
N PHE A 110 -11.36 0.40 8.13
CA PHE A 110 -10.92 1.39 9.14
C PHE A 110 -11.49 1.00 10.51
N GLU A 111 -10.61 0.91 11.50
CA GLU A 111 -10.97 0.67 12.91
C GLU A 111 -10.79 1.94 13.75
#